data_AF-A0A6G0QFF7-F1
#
_entry.id   AF-A0A6G0QFF7-F1
#
_cell.length_a   1.000
_cell.length_b   1.000
_cell.length_c   1.000
_cell.angle_alpha   90.00
_cell.angle_beta   90.00
_cell.angle_gamma   90.00
#
_symmetry.space_group_name_H-M   'P 1'
#
loop_
_entity.id
_entity.type
_entity.pdbx_description
1 polymer ?
#
loop_
_entity_poly.entity_id
_entity_poly.type
_entity_poly.pdbx_seq_one_letter_code
_entity_poly.pdbx_strand_id
1 'polypeptide(L)'
;MVKILPGPYNLTRPLLAAALNVALEEGYTNIAAVMIRKSHLHSVECALGWAASRGYTDIVVMILDIYALRRYQFAPALKKAALNGECDMMKLLLEKCPLPIDTPTERKHRVIGAMWAFLAAAINADRVDVAQLIVEKLGPDDYELARAVGESMQTGKEEITKFLLGLFPRVVPAFFATEKSTPQTSGFQQSQSSGGNSSLVL
;
A
#
# COMPACT_ATOMS: atom_id res chain seq x y z
N MET A 1 6.51 37.76 35.02
CA MET A 1 6.48 36.29 35.20
C MET A 1 5.15 35.77 34.66
N VAL A 2 5.14 35.21 33.46
CA VAL A 2 3.93 34.63 32.87
C VAL A 2 3.66 33.29 33.56
N LYS A 3 2.61 33.24 34.38
CA LYS A 3 2.08 32.00 34.96
C LYS A 3 1.50 31.16 33.83
N ILE A 4 2.18 30.08 33.46
CA ILE A 4 1.61 29.03 32.61
C ILE A 4 0.67 28.23 33.51
N LEU A 5 -0.63 28.41 33.32
CA LEU A 5 -1.68 27.64 34.01
C LEU A 5 -1.75 26.22 33.41
N PRO A 6 -1.89 25.16 34.22
CA PRO A 6 -2.03 23.80 33.74
C PRO A 6 -3.50 23.55 33.38
N GLY A 7 -3.86 23.80 32.12
CA GLY A 7 -5.16 23.42 31.54
C GLY A 7 -5.03 22.17 30.64
N PRO A 8 -6.09 21.36 30.47
CA PRO A 8 -6.05 20.06 29.78
C PRO A 8 -5.89 20.17 28.25
N TYR A 9 -5.85 21.39 27.70
CA TYR A 9 -5.70 21.65 26.27
C TYR A 9 -4.23 21.88 25.93
N ASN A 10 -3.55 20.77 25.68
CA ASN A 10 -2.16 20.68 25.24
C ASN A 10 -1.98 21.21 23.80
N LEU A 11 -2.23 22.51 23.56
CA LEU A 11 -2.05 23.19 22.27
C LEU A 11 -0.61 23.12 21.74
N THR A 12 0.35 22.85 22.61
CA THR A 12 1.76 22.61 22.28
C THR A 12 1.97 21.32 21.49
N ARG A 13 1.13 20.29 21.66
CA ARG A 13 1.30 18.99 20.99
C ARG A 13 0.95 19.02 19.49
N PRO A 14 -0.20 19.57 19.06
CA PRO A 14 -0.50 19.75 17.64
C PRO A 14 0.50 20.67 16.94
N LEU A 15 0.94 21.75 17.63
CA LEU A 15 1.92 22.68 17.10
C LEU A 15 3.29 22.02 16.90
N LEU A 16 3.75 21.22 17.86
CA LEU A 16 5.02 20.48 17.71
C LEU A 16 4.95 19.46 16.57
N ALA A 17 3.83 18.74 16.44
CA ALA A 17 3.64 17.79 15.35
C ALA A 17 3.62 18.48 13.97
N ALA A 18 2.93 19.62 13.86
CA ALA A 18 2.91 20.42 12.65
C ALA A 18 4.30 20.97 12.30
N ALA A 19 5.01 21.53 13.28
CA ALA A 19 6.36 22.05 13.09
C ALA A 19 7.37 20.95 12.68
N LEU A 20 7.25 19.75 13.27
CA LEU A 20 8.06 18.60 12.90
C LEU A 20 7.80 18.15 11.46
N ASN A 21 6.54 18.13 11.03
CA ASN A 21 6.21 17.78 9.64
C ASN A 21 6.81 18.78 8.66
N VAL A 22 6.69 20.09 8.92
CA VAL A 22 7.31 21.13 8.08
C VAL A 22 8.82 20.97 8.05
N ALA A 23 9.46 20.71 9.20
CA ALA A 23 10.91 20.48 9.25
C ALA A 23 11.35 19.29 8.39
N LEU A 24 10.58 18.21 8.36
CA LEU A 24 10.86 17.05 7.51
C LEU A 24 10.52 17.31 6.04
N GLU A 25 9.48 18.07 5.76
CA GLU A 25 9.09 18.44 4.40
C GLU A 25 10.16 19.31 3.72
N GLU A 26 10.67 20.30 4.45
CA GLU A 26 11.70 21.25 4.00
C GLU A 26 13.14 20.71 4.13
N GLY A 27 13.31 19.51 4.71
CA GLY A 27 14.63 18.88 4.85
C GLY A 27 15.51 19.47 5.96
N TYR A 28 14.92 20.16 6.94
CA TYR A 28 15.60 20.61 8.16
C TYR A 28 15.84 19.45 9.14
N THR A 29 16.61 18.44 8.72
CA THR A 29 16.87 17.20 9.47
C THR A 29 17.44 17.46 10.86
N ASN A 30 18.35 18.43 11.01
CA ASN A 30 18.91 18.82 12.32
C ASN A 30 17.83 19.33 13.29
N ILE A 31 16.89 20.15 12.81
CA ILE A 31 15.79 20.69 13.62
C ILE A 31 14.81 19.56 13.95
N ALA A 32 14.46 18.74 12.95
CA ALA A 32 13.60 17.58 13.13
C ALA A 32 14.18 16.61 14.17
N ALA A 33 15.49 16.34 14.15
CA ALA A 33 16.18 15.48 15.12
C ALA A 33 16.06 16.01 16.57
N VAL A 34 16.11 17.33 16.78
CA VAL A 34 15.91 17.93 18.11
C VAL A 34 14.46 17.79 18.55
N MET A 35 13.50 18.02 17.64
CA MET A 35 12.07 17.90 17.92
C MET A 35 11.66 16.46 18.23
N ILE A 36 12.20 15.48 17.49
CA ILE A 36 11.93 14.05 17.68
C ILE A 36 12.28 13.63 19.11
N ARG A 37 13.46 13.98 19.63
CA ARG A 37 13.87 13.64 21.01
C ARG A 37 12.91 14.14 22.10
N LYS A 38 12.08 15.15 21.80
CA LYS A 38 11.09 15.73 22.73
C LYS A 38 9.64 15.34 22.39
N SER A 39 9.44 14.55 21.34
CA SER A 39 8.13 14.24 20.78
C SER A 39 7.50 12.99 21.40
N HIS A 40 6.18 12.88 21.29
CA HIS A 40 5.44 11.69 21.67
C HIS A 40 5.32 10.70 20.51
N LEU A 41 5.09 9.42 20.84
CA LEU A 41 5.06 8.30 19.88
C LEU A 41 4.16 8.53 18.66
N HIS A 42 2.99 9.17 18.83
CA HIS A 42 2.07 9.41 17.70
C HIS A 42 2.67 10.38 16.65
N SER A 43 3.35 11.44 17.09
CA SER A 43 4.05 12.36 16.18
C SER A 43 5.23 11.67 15.49
N VAL A 44 5.83 10.68 16.15
CA VAL A 44 6.97 9.90 15.65
C VAL A 44 6.55 8.94 14.54
N GLU A 45 5.37 8.32 14.61
CA GLU A 45 4.85 7.48 13.51
C GLU A 45 4.72 8.29 12.21
N CYS A 46 4.16 9.51 12.30
CA CYS A 46 4.07 10.43 11.16
C CYS A 46 5.44 10.85 10.66
N ALA A 47 6.36 11.20 11.57
CA ALA A 47 7.72 11.60 11.26
C ALA A 47 8.51 10.48 10.56
N LEU A 48 8.40 9.24 11.05
CA LEU A 48 9.02 8.06 10.44
C LEU A 48 8.54 7.89 9.00
N GLY A 49 7.24 8.09 8.76
CA GLY A 49 6.69 8.04 7.41
C GLY A 49 7.27 9.09 6.47
N TRP A 50 7.39 10.34 6.91
CA TRP A 50 7.98 11.42 6.10
C TRP A 50 9.48 11.22 5.86
N ALA A 51 10.22 10.84 6.90
CA ALA A 51 11.64 10.54 6.79
C ALA A 51 11.88 9.39 5.82
N ALA A 52 11.08 8.32 5.91
CA ALA A 52 11.16 7.18 5.00
C ALA A 52 10.81 7.56 3.55
N SER A 53 9.82 8.42 3.33
CA SER A 53 9.46 8.88 1.98
C SER A 53 10.55 9.73 1.34
N ARG A 54 11.31 10.48 2.15
CA ARG A 54 12.35 11.40 1.67
C ARG A 54 13.76 10.78 1.67
N GLY A 55 13.89 9.50 2.04
CA GLY A 55 15.19 8.83 2.15
C GLY A 55 16.08 9.33 3.30
N TYR A 56 15.53 10.03 4.30
CA TYR A 56 16.28 10.57 5.45
C TYR A 56 16.67 9.45 6.42
N THR A 57 17.67 8.68 6.01
CA THR A 57 18.15 7.47 6.68
C THR A 57 18.63 7.74 8.09
N ASP A 58 19.32 8.86 8.30
CA ASP A 58 19.79 9.35 9.60
C ASP A 58 18.63 9.58 10.59
N ILE A 59 17.54 10.19 10.12
CA ILE A 59 16.34 10.43 10.92
C ILE A 59 15.60 9.12 11.20
N VAL A 60 15.48 8.23 10.21
CA VAL A 60 14.83 6.93 10.40
C VAL A 60 15.58 6.10 11.43
N VAL A 61 16.90 5.97 11.31
CA VAL A 61 17.73 5.24 12.29
C VAL A 61 17.58 5.86 13.67
N MET A 62 17.68 7.18 13.79
CA MET A 62 17.49 7.88 15.07
C MET A 62 16.13 7.59 15.71
N ILE A 63 15.04 7.60 14.92
CA ILE A 63 13.70 7.27 15.42
C ILE A 63 13.66 5.83 15.96
N LEU A 64 14.23 4.87 15.21
CA LEU A 64 14.24 3.46 15.58
C LEU A 64 15.11 3.18 16.81
N ASP A 65 16.15 3.97 17.05
CA ASP A 65 17.00 3.86 18.23
C ASP A 65 16.37 4.45 19.49
N ILE A 66 15.58 5.54 19.35
CA ILE A 66 14.94 6.22 20.48
C ILE A 66 13.64 5.52 20.89
N TYR A 67 12.88 5.02 19.93
CA TYR A 67 11.53 4.52 20.15
C TYR A 67 11.43 3.01 19.89
N ALA A 68 10.96 2.27 20.89
CA ALA A 68 10.60 0.86 20.74
C ALA A 68 9.28 0.73 19.96
N LEU A 69 9.37 0.74 18.62
CA LEU A 69 8.21 0.66 17.75
C LEU A 69 7.65 -0.77 17.64
N ARG A 70 6.33 -0.88 17.66
CA ARG A 70 5.59 -2.10 17.36
C ARG A 70 5.45 -2.28 15.86
N ARG A 71 5.36 -3.54 15.43
CA ARG A 71 5.22 -3.96 14.02
C ARG A 71 4.26 -3.10 13.19
N TYR A 72 3.04 -2.83 13.68
CA TYR A 72 2.05 -2.08 12.92
C TYR A 72 2.43 -0.61 12.67
N GLN A 73 3.39 -0.06 13.43
CA GLN A 73 3.86 1.32 13.31
C GLN A 73 4.83 1.52 12.13
N PHE A 74 5.37 0.42 11.59
CA PHE A 74 6.24 0.44 10.40
C PHE A 74 5.43 0.53 9.10
N ALA A 75 4.17 0.08 9.09
CA ALA A 75 3.37 0.00 7.87
C ALA A 75 3.20 1.36 7.13
N PRO A 76 2.93 2.49 7.82
CA PRO A 76 2.86 3.79 7.15
C PRO A 76 4.19 4.21 6.50
N ALA A 77 5.32 3.91 7.15
CA ALA A 77 6.65 4.23 6.65
C ALA A 77 7.04 3.37 5.46
N LEU A 78 6.81 2.06 5.55
CA LEU A 78 6.99 1.13 4.42
C LEU A 78 6.13 1.53 3.22
N LYS A 79 4.87 1.93 3.44
CA LYS A 79 3.98 2.39 2.38
C LYS A 79 4.55 3.61 1.67
N LYS A 80 4.98 4.61 2.43
CA LYS A 80 5.53 5.83 1.87
C LYS A 80 6.87 5.61 1.16
N ALA A 81 7.73 4.74 1.68
CA ALA A 81 8.96 4.34 1.00
C ALA A 81 8.66 3.61 -0.32
N ALA A 82 7.70 2.69 -0.33
CA ALA A 82 7.27 1.98 -1.55
C ALA A 82 6.69 2.93 -2.61
N LEU A 83 5.84 3.89 -2.21
CA LEU A 83 5.28 4.91 -3.11
C LEU A 83 6.34 5.78 -3.77
N ASN A 84 7.42 6.07 -3.05
CA ASN A 84 8.53 6.88 -3.56
C ASN A 84 9.64 6.03 -4.22
N GLY A 85 9.51 4.70 -4.19
CA GLY A 85 10.51 3.78 -4.74
C GLY A 85 11.83 3.76 -3.96
N GLU A 86 11.78 4.06 -2.67
CA GLU A 86 12.94 4.07 -1.77
C GLU A 86 13.26 2.64 -1.31
N CYS A 87 13.78 1.81 -2.23
CA CYS A 87 14.04 0.39 -1.99
C CYS A 87 15.00 0.13 -0.82
N ASP A 88 16.04 0.93 -0.67
CA ASP A 88 17.00 0.77 0.43
C ASP A 88 16.38 1.15 1.78
N MET A 89 15.51 2.15 1.79
CA MET A 89 14.72 2.50 2.98
C MET A 89 13.75 1.38 3.36
N MET A 90 13.09 0.78 2.39
CA MET A 90 12.23 -0.39 2.63
C MET A 90 13.02 -1.55 3.23
N LYS A 91 14.21 -1.88 2.69
CA LYS A 91 15.09 -2.91 3.25
C LYS A 91 15.43 -2.62 4.71
N LEU A 92 15.87 -1.40 5.01
CA LEU A 92 16.21 -0.97 6.37
C LEU A 92 15.01 -1.10 7.32
N LEU A 93 13.84 -0.61 6.90
CA LEU A 93 12.62 -0.69 7.71
C LEU A 93 12.17 -2.13 7.93
N LEU A 94 12.31 -3.02 6.95
CA LEU A 94 11.98 -4.44 7.07
C LEU A 94 12.96 -5.17 8.01
N GLU A 95 14.26 -4.88 7.91
CA GLU A 95 15.29 -5.46 8.77
C GLU A 95 15.11 -5.06 10.24
N LYS A 96 14.73 -3.80 10.48
CA LYS A 96 14.51 -3.26 11.83
C LYS A 96 13.10 -3.52 12.37
N CYS A 97 12.18 -3.98 11.53
CA CYS A 97 10.84 -4.33 11.98
C CYS A 97 10.90 -5.64 12.78
N PRO A 98 10.29 -5.71 13.98
CA PRO A 98 10.20 -6.94 14.75
C PRO A 98 9.18 -7.91 14.12
N LEU A 99 9.55 -8.48 12.98
CA LEU A 99 8.86 -9.57 12.29
C LEU A 99 9.54 -10.89 12.69
N PRO A 100 8.83 -11.86 13.29
CA PRO A 100 9.05 -13.26 13.02
C PRO A 100 8.58 -13.47 11.58
N ILE A 101 9.52 -13.69 10.67
CA ILE A 101 9.22 -13.88 9.24
C ILE A 101 8.63 -15.28 8.98
N ASP A 102 8.64 -16.18 9.96
CA ASP A 102 8.64 -17.62 9.68
C ASP A 102 7.33 -18.40 9.84
N THR A 103 6.13 -17.77 9.91
CA THR A 103 4.90 -18.58 9.85
C THR A 103 3.81 -18.04 8.92
N PRO A 104 3.31 -18.86 7.97
CA PRO A 104 2.12 -18.55 7.16
C PRO A 104 0.87 -18.21 8.00
N THR A 105 0.80 -18.72 9.23
CA THR A 105 -0.31 -18.51 10.16
C THR A 105 -0.33 -17.09 10.74
N GLU A 106 0.83 -16.43 10.83
CA GLU A 106 0.97 -15.03 11.26
C GLU A 106 0.78 -14.03 10.11
N ARG A 107 0.46 -14.49 8.90
CA ARG A 107 0.18 -13.63 7.73
C ARG A 107 -0.99 -12.66 7.95
N LYS A 108 -1.80 -12.86 9.00
CA LYS A 108 -2.88 -11.96 9.44
C LYS A 108 -2.41 -10.66 10.11
N HIS A 109 -1.11 -10.46 10.35
CA HIS A 109 -0.63 -9.23 10.97
C HIS A 109 -0.81 -8.01 10.07
N ARG A 110 -1.19 -6.86 10.66
CA ARG A 110 -1.58 -5.61 9.96
C ARG A 110 -0.56 -5.06 8.94
N VAL A 111 0.72 -5.43 9.03
CA VAL A 111 1.73 -5.11 8.01
C VAL A 111 1.43 -5.84 6.69
N ILE A 112 0.95 -7.07 6.77
CA ILE A 112 0.55 -7.89 5.62
C ILE A 112 -0.88 -7.55 5.19
N GLY A 113 -1.75 -7.08 6.10
CA GLY A 113 -2.99 -6.40 5.71
C GLY A 113 -2.77 -5.14 4.84
N ALA A 114 -1.55 -4.57 4.84
CA ALA A 114 -1.13 -3.48 3.97
C ALA A 114 -0.33 -3.97 2.74
N MET A 115 -0.18 -5.28 2.52
CA MET A 115 0.58 -5.85 1.39
C MET A 115 0.07 -5.30 0.06
N TRP A 116 -1.25 -5.30 -0.14
CA TRP A 116 -1.86 -4.71 -1.31
C TRP A 116 -1.46 -3.24 -1.49
N ALA A 117 -1.33 -2.46 -0.42
CA ALA A 117 -0.93 -1.06 -0.55
C ALA A 117 0.51 -0.90 -1.05
N PHE A 118 1.41 -1.84 -0.72
CA PHE A 118 2.79 -1.86 -1.24
C PHE A 118 2.81 -2.31 -2.70
N LEU A 119 2.09 -3.38 -3.05
CA LEU A 119 1.99 -3.86 -4.43
C LEU A 119 1.31 -2.83 -5.33
N ALA A 120 0.20 -2.23 -4.90
CA ALA A 120 -0.47 -1.17 -5.63
C ALA A 120 0.42 0.06 -5.81
N ALA A 121 1.25 0.41 -4.81
CA ALA A 121 2.25 1.46 -4.95
C ALA A 121 3.27 1.13 -6.05
N ALA A 122 3.81 -0.09 -6.05
CA ALA A 122 4.73 -0.56 -7.07
C ALA A 122 4.11 -0.55 -8.47
N ILE A 123 2.86 -1.00 -8.60
CA ILE A 123 2.11 -1.01 -9.88
C ILE A 123 1.84 0.40 -10.38
N ASN A 124 1.30 1.27 -9.53
CA ASN A 124 1.00 2.65 -9.92
C ASN A 124 2.26 3.40 -10.38
N ALA A 125 3.39 3.13 -9.73
CA ALA A 125 4.68 3.71 -10.07
C ALA A 125 5.43 2.96 -11.19
N ASP A 126 4.93 1.80 -11.66
CA ASP A 126 5.61 0.88 -12.59
C ASP A 126 7.03 0.49 -12.16
N ARG A 127 7.18 0.24 -10.84
CA ARG A 127 8.48 0.02 -10.18
C ARG A 127 8.72 -1.46 -9.91
N VAL A 128 9.41 -2.11 -10.85
CA VAL A 128 9.80 -3.53 -10.77
C VAL A 128 10.69 -3.80 -9.56
N ASP A 129 11.59 -2.88 -9.23
CA ASP A 129 12.51 -2.96 -8.08
C ASP A 129 11.75 -3.05 -6.75
N VAL A 130 10.71 -2.23 -6.58
CA VAL A 130 9.85 -2.26 -5.40
C VAL A 130 9.04 -3.55 -5.35
N ALA A 131 8.46 -3.97 -6.47
CA ALA A 131 7.72 -5.22 -6.57
C ALA A 131 8.59 -6.44 -6.25
N GLN A 132 9.82 -6.47 -6.76
CA GLN A 132 10.79 -7.51 -6.49
C GLN A 132 11.14 -7.58 -5.01
N LEU A 133 11.39 -6.44 -4.38
CA LEU A 133 11.69 -6.38 -2.95
C LEU A 133 10.52 -6.89 -2.10
N ILE A 134 9.29 -6.51 -2.46
CA ILE A 134 8.07 -7.00 -1.78
C ILE A 134 7.98 -8.52 -1.92
N VAL A 135 8.19 -9.05 -3.12
CA VAL A 135 8.11 -10.50 -3.36
C VAL A 135 9.18 -11.25 -2.58
N GLU A 136 10.42 -10.76 -2.59
CA GLU A 136 11.55 -11.41 -1.92
C GLU A 136 11.42 -11.39 -0.39
N LYS A 137 11.03 -10.25 0.19
CA LYS A 137 11.08 -10.05 1.65
C LYS A 137 9.75 -10.31 2.36
N LEU A 138 8.63 -10.05 1.70
CA LEU A 138 7.31 -10.17 2.30
C LEU A 138 6.56 -11.42 1.85
N GLY A 139 6.94 -12.05 0.73
CA GLY A 139 6.36 -13.32 0.26
C GLY A 139 4.83 -13.26 0.10
N PRO A 140 4.32 -12.40 -0.81
CA PRO A 140 2.89 -12.27 -1.07
C PRO A 140 2.32 -13.62 -1.54
N ASP A 141 1.05 -13.85 -1.24
CA ASP A 141 0.39 -15.08 -1.64
C ASP A 141 -0.08 -15.06 -3.11
N ASP A 142 -0.48 -16.23 -3.61
CA ASP A 142 -0.92 -16.39 -5.00
C ASP A 142 -2.11 -15.48 -5.34
N TYR A 143 -2.98 -15.17 -4.37
CA TYR A 143 -4.11 -14.28 -4.58
C TYR A 143 -3.66 -12.82 -4.73
N GLU A 144 -2.76 -12.35 -3.86
CA GLU A 144 -2.19 -11.01 -3.92
C GLU A 144 -1.42 -10.78 -5.22
N LEU A 145 -0.65 -11.78 -5.65
CA LEU A 145 0.09 -11.72 -6.90
C LEU A 145 -0.84 -11.80 -8.13
N ALA A 146 -1.86 -12.67 -8.13
CA ALA A 146 -2.85 -12.73 -9.22
C ALA A 146 -3.62 -11.42 -9.36
N ARG A 147 -4.01 -10.81 -8.22
CA ARG A 147 -4.63 -9.49 -8.19
C ARG A 147 -3.69 -8.41 -8.73
N ALA A 148 -2.42 -8.44 -8.35
CA ALA A 148 -1.40 -7.50 -8.83
C ALA A 148 -1.21 -7.57 -10.35
N VAL A 149 -1.18 -8.78 -10.93
CA VAL A 149 -1.14 -8.98 -12.39
C VAL A 149 -2.35 -8.34 -13.06
N GLY A 150 -3.57 -8.64 -12.58
CA GLY A 150 -4.80 -8.07 -13.14
C GLY A 150 -4.82 -6.54 -13.13
N GLU A 151 -4.41 -5.92 -12.02
CA GLU A 151 -4.32 -4.46 -11.90
C GLU A 151 -3.24 -3.86 -12.82
N SER A 152 -2.07 -4.49 -12.91
CA SER A 152 -0.99 -4.02 -13.79
C SER A 152 -1.38 -4.05 -15.27
N MET A 153 -2.19 -5.04 -15.67
CA MET A 153 -2.76 -5.10 -17.02
C MET A 153 -3.81 -4.02 -17.27
N GLN A 154 -4.73 -3.80 -16.33
CA GLN A 154 -5.77 -2.76 -16.45
C GLN A 154 -5.16 -1.35 -16.53
N THR A 155 -4.07 -1.12 -15.81
CA THR A 155 -3.36 0.15 -15.78
C THR A 155 -2.34 0.33 -16.92
N GLY A 156 -2.13 -0.71 -17.75
CA GLY A 156 -1.23 -0.69 -18.91
C GLY A 156 0.26 -0.64 -18.56
N LYS A 157 0.64 -1.16 -17.39
CA LYS A 157 2.00 -1.11 -16.85
C LYS A 157 2.83 -2.31 -17.30
N GLU A 158 3.47 -2.19 -18.45
CA GLU A 158 4.06 -3.32 -19.18
C GLU A 158 5.23 -3.99 -18.42
N GLU A 159 6.14 -3.20 -17.84
CA GLU A 159 7.37 -3.73 -17.23
C GLU A 159 7.08 -4.50 -15.96
N ILE A 160 6.26 -3.94 -15.06
CA ILE A 160 5.83 -4.68 -13.88
C ILE A 160 4.92 -5.86 -14.22
N THR A 161 4.09 -5.77 -15.27
CA THR A 161 3.28 -6.90 -15.73
C THR A 161 4.16 -8.07 -16.17
N LYS A 162 5.19 -7.81 -16.99
CA LYS A 162 6.16 -8.83 -17.43
C LYS A 162 6.89 -9.44 -16.24
N PHE A 163 7.34 -8.62 -15.30
CA PHE A 163 8.00 -9.09 -14.08
C PHE A 163 7.08 -10.00 -13.27
N LEU A 164 5.86 -9.55 -12.97
CA LEU A 164 4.88 -10.32 -12.20
C LEU A 164 4.52 -11.64 -12.91
N LEU A 165 4.32 -11.62 -14.23
CA LEU A 165 4.11 -12.84 -15.03
C LEU A 165 5.33 -13.77 -14.99
N GLY A 166 6.55 -13.22 -15.02
CA GLY A 166 7.80 -13.97 -14.97
C GLY A 166 8.06 -14.66 -13.63
N LEU A 167 7.46 -14.16 -12.54
CA LEU A 167 7.49 -14.83 -11.23
C LEU A 167 6.64 -16.12 -11.20
N PHE A 168 5.82 -16.35 -12.22
CA PHE A 168 4.88 -17.47 -12.27
C PHE A 168 5.17 -18.48 -13.39
N PRO A 169 5.64 -19.69 -13.06
CA PRO A 169 5.39 -20.87 -13.89
C PRO A 169 4.08 -21.60 -13.55
N ARG A 170 3.23 -21.10 -12.64
CA ARG A 170 2.12 -21.89 -12.03
C ARG A 170 0.71 -21.28 -11.97
N VAL A 171 0.46 -20.07 -12.48
CA VAL A 171 -0.90 -19.50 -12.48
C VAL A 171 -1.39 -19.36 -13.92
N VAL A 172 -1.72 -20.49 -14.52
CA VAL A 172 -2.66 -20.50 -15.66
C VAL A 172 -4.08 -20.56 -15.08
N PRO A 173 -5.11 -20.35 -15.88
CA PRO A 173 -5.92 -19.15 -16.06
C PRO A 173 -7.15 -19.12 -15.14
N ALA A 174 -7.12 -19.67 -13.92
CA ALA A 174 -8.32 -19.72 -13.06
C ALA A 174 -8.92 -18.33 -12.79
N PHE A 175 -8.08 -17.29 -12.69
CA PHE A 175 -8.51 -15.90 -12.59
C PHE A 175 -9.03 -15.33 -13.92
N PHE A 176 -8.45 -15.74 -15.06
CA PHE A 176 -8.90 -15.34 -16.41
C PHE A 176 -10.11 -16.13 -16.92
N ALA A 177 -10.50 -17.21 -16.24
CA ALA A 177 -11.59 -18.08 -16.66
C ALA A 177 -12.98 -17.55 -16.28
N THR A 178 -13.09 -16.54 -15.40
CA THR A 178 -14.38 -16.05 -14.89
C THR A 178 -15.04 -14.95 -15.73
N GLU A 179 -14.42 -14.46 -16.82
CA GLU A 179 -15.03 -13.45 -17.69
C GLU A 179 -15.75 -14.00 -18.94
N LYS A 180 -15.94 -15.33 -19.06
CA LYS A 180 -16.77 -15.91 -20.14
C LYS A 180 -17.93 -16.73 -19.60
N SER A 181 -18.96 -16.07 -19.06
CA SER A 181 -20.36 -16.47 -19.25
C SER A 181 -21.34 -15.56 -18.51
N THR A 182 -21.67 -14.42 -19.12
CA THR A 182 -23.09 -14.04 -19.16
C THR A 182 -23.52 -14.21 -20.60
N PRO A 183 -24.40 -15.18 -20.92
CA PRO A 183 -25.08 -15.17 -22.20
C PRO A 183 -25.95 -13.92 -22.19
N GLN A 184 -25.62 -12.93 -23.04
CA GLN A 184 -26.61 -11.96 -23.46
C GLN A 184 -27.68 -12.71 -24.24
N THR A 185 -28.74 -13.14 -23.55
CA THR A 185 -30.02 -13.43 -24.19
C THR A 185 -30.64 -12.10 -24.59
N SER A 186 -30.10 -11.46 -25.62
CA SER A 186 -30.84 -10.45 -26.39
C SER A 186 -31.83 -11.22 -27.27
N GLY A 187 -33.05 -11.39 -26.76
CA GLY A 187 -34.16 -11.93 -27.54
C GLY A 187 -34.46 -11.02 -28.72
N PHE A 188 -33.99 -11.43 -29.91
CA PHE A 188 -34.54 -10.95 -31.17
C PHE A 188 -35.93 -11.58 -31.34
N GLN A 189 -36.98 -10.87 -30.95
CA GLN A 189 -38.34 -11.16 -31.42
C GLN A 189 -38.42 -10.71 -32.88
N GLN A 190 -38.37 -11.67 -33.81
CA GLN A 190 -38.89 -11.50 -35.15
C GLN A 190 -40.42 -11.45 -35.08
N SER A 191 -40.99 -10.27 -35.32
CA SER A 191 -42.41 -10.07 -35.55
C SER A 191 -42.79 -10.69 -36.91
N GLN A 192 -43.41 -11.87 -36.90
CA GLN A 192 -44.13 -12.35 -38.08
C GLN A 192 -45.53 -11.75 -38.12
N SER A 193 -45.79 -11.06 -39.22
CA SER A 193 -47.10 -10.64 -39.68
C SER A 193 -47.94 -11.83 -40.10
N SER A 194 -49.15 -11.95 -39.59
CA SER A 194 -50.24 -12.60 -40.32
C SER A 194 -51.52 -11.80 -40.13
N GLY A 195 -51.81 -10.98 -41.15
CA GLY A 195 -53.11 -10.35 -41.34
C GLY A 195 -54.20 -11.41 -41.54
N GLY A 196 -55.41 -11.04 -41.14
CA GLY A 196 -56.54 -11.94 -41.04
C GLY A 196 -57.25 -12.25 -42.35
N ASN A 197 -58.18 -13.20 -42.23
CA ASN A 197 -59.51 -13.26 -42.83
C ASN A 197 -59.97 -14.72 -42.71
N SER A 198 -61.00 -15.03 -41.94
CA SER A 198 -62.43 -14.75 -42.15
C SER A 198 -63.12 -16.02 -42.60
N SER A 199 -64.26 -16.29 -41.96
CA SER A 199 -65.36 -17.13 -42.46
C SER A 199 -65.10 -18.64 -42.50
N LEU A 200 -66.05 -19.56 -42.31
CA LEU A 200 -67.42 -19.66 -41.77
C LEU A 200 -67.80 -21.13 -42.11
N VAL A 201 -68.93 -21.61 -41.58
CA VAL A 201 -69.77 -22.68 -42.14
C VAL A 201 -69.60 -24.10 -41.56
N LEU A 202 -70.69 -24.47 -40.85
CA LEU A 202 -71.27 -25.78 -40.49
C LEU A 202 -70.64 -26.58 -39.35
#